data_AF-A0A3B6EN88-F1
#
_entry.id   AF-A0A3B6EN88-F1
#
_cell.length_a   1.000
_cell.length_b   1.000
_cell.length_c   1.000
_cell.angle_alpha   90.00
_cell.angle_beta   90.00
_cell.angle_gamma   90.00
#
_symmetry.space_group_name_H-M   'P 1'
#
loop_
_entity.id
_entity.type
_entity.pdbx_description
1 polymer ?
#
loop_
_entity_poly.entity_id
_entity_poly.type
_entity_poly.pdbx_seq_one_letter_code
_entity_poly.pdbx_strand_id
1 'polypeptide(L)' 'MKGSFQDALKSLEPLEQPITPPLEIIVALEKIPDLARSDMLRAYGKLILSECLFQALMELPMEFRKEWLLMLNEKNNV' A
#
# COMPACT_ATOMS: atom_id res chain seq x y z
N MET A 1 3.82 -9.47 39.61
CA MET A 1 2.63 -9.22 38.76
C MET A 1 2.93 -9.86 37.41
N LYS A 2 2.41 -11.06 37.14
CA LYS A 2 2.60 -11.77 35.86
C LYS A 2 1.44 -11.36 34.95
N GLY A 3 1.66 -10.42 34.04
CA GLY A 3 0.73 -10.19 32.94
C GLY A 3 0.62 -11.48 32.15
N SER A 4 -0.57 -12.07 32.09
CA SER A 4 -0.77 -13.31 31.36
C SER A 4 -0.62 -13.00 29.87
N PHE A 5 0.17 -13.81 29.13
CA PHE A 5 0.20 -13.73 27.67
C PHE A 5 -1.22 -13.81 27.06
N GLN A 6 -2.16 -14.43 27.77
CA GLN A 6 -3.56 -14.52 27.39
C GLN A 6 -4.27 -13.16 27.39
N ASP A 7 -3.86 -12.23 28.27
CA ASP A 7 -4.42 -10.87 28.30
C ASP A 7 -3.93 -10.05 27.09
N ALA A 8 -2.69 -10.28 26.64
CA ALA A 8 -2.15 -9.66 25.42
C ALA A 8 -2.82 -10.22 24.14
N LEU A 9 -3.19 -11.49 24.13
CA LEU A 9 -3.89 -12.12 22.99
C LEU A 9 -5.37 -11.73 22.91
N LYS A 10 -6.01 -11.39 24.03
CA LYS A 10 -7.38 -10.85 24.05
C LYS A 10 -7.50 -9.47 23.40
N SER A 11 -6.39 -8.73 23.30
CA SER A 11 -6.31 -7.45 22.57
C SER A 11 -6.20 -7.61 21.06
N LEU A 12 -6.08 -8.85 20.55
CA LEU A 12 -6.16 -9.17 19.13
C LEU A 12 -7.63 -9.40 18.74
N GLU A 13 -8.48 -8.39 18.97
CA GLU A 13 -9.59 -8.23 18.03
C GLU A 13 -8.96 -8.23 16.62
N PRO A 14 -9.53 -8.95 15.64
CA PRO A 14 -9.07 -8.83 14.26
C PRO A 14 -9.06 -7.35 13.96
N LEU A 15 -7.86 -6.75 13.90
CA LEU A 15 -7.71 -5.39 13.44
C LEU A 15 -8.42 -5.41 12.11
N GLU A 16 -9.55 -4.70 12.02
CA GLU A 16 -10.25 -4.49 10.77
C GLU A 16 -9.18 -3.95 9.85
N GLN A 17 -8.57 -4.85 9.07
CA GLN A 17 -7.45 -4.48 8.23
C GLN A 17 -8.04 -3.39 7.37
N PRO A 18 -7.48 -2.18 7.37
CA PRO A 18 -8.04 -1.13 6.55
C PRO A 18 -7.82 -1.60 5.11
N ILE A 19 -8.87 -2.20 4.54
CA ILE A 19 -8.85 -2.66 3.18
C ILE A 19 -9.02 -1.36 2.41
N THR A 20 -7.89 -0.79 1.99
CA THR A 20 -7.91 0.29 1.01
C THR A 20 -8.80 -0.17 -0.15
N PRO A 21 -9.87 0.58 -0.50
CA PRO A 21 -10.81 0.12 -1.50
C PRO A 21 -10.07 -0.17 -2.81
N PRO A 22 -10.12 -1.40 -3.35
CA PRO A 22 -9.33 -1.76 -4.55
C PRO A 22 -9.55 -0.84 -5.74
N LEU A 23 -10.76 -0.28 -5.84
CA LEU A 23 -11.13 0.69 -6.87
C LEU A 23 -10.38 2.02 -6.72
N GLU A 24 -10.19 2.52 -5.50
CA GLU A 24 -9.49 3.79 -5.26
C GLU A 24 -8.01 3.69 -5.64
N ILE A 25 -7.38 2.53 -5.42
CA ILE A 25 -6.01 2.27 -5.84
C ILE A 25 -5.90 2.38 -7.36
N ILE A 26 -6.80 1.75 -8.11
CA ILE A 26 -6.80 1.80 -9.58
C ILE A 26 -6.99 3.23 -10.07
N VAL A 27 -7.98 3.95 -9.53
CA VAL A 27 -8.25 5.35 -9.89
C VAL A 27 -7.06 6.25 -9.59
N ALA A 28 -6.35 6.03 -8.47
CA ALA A 28 -5.15 6.80 -8.13
C ALA A 28 -4.00 6.52 -9.09
N LEU A 29 -3.80 5.26 -9.50
CA LEU A 29 -2.77 4.87 -10.44
C LEU A 29 -3.03 5.38 -11.86
N GLU A 30 -4.28 5.36 -12.32
CA GLU A 30 -4.68 5.87 -13.63
C GLU A 30 -4.48 7.39 -13.77
N LYS A 31 -4.48 8.13 -12.67
CA LYS A 31 -4.18 9.58 -12.65
C LYS A 31 -2.70 9.89 -12.87
N ILE A 32 -1.82 8.92 -12.73
CA ILE A 32 -0.37 9.13 -12.85
C ILE A 32 -0.02 9.16 -14.35
N PRO A 33 0.47 10.29 -14.87
CA PRO A 33 0.78 10.42 -16.29
C PRO A 33 1.94 9.50 -16.68
N ASP A 34 1.86 8.93 -17.88
CA ASP A 34 2.92 8.10 -18.48
C ASP A 34 3.39 6.92 -17.62
N LEU A 35 2.51 6.38 -16.75
CA LEU A 35 2.79 5.15 -16.01
C LEU A 35 2.52 3.95 -16.91
N ALA A 36 3.54 3.14 -17.18
CA ALA A 36 3.38 1.95 -18.02
C ALA A 36 2.45 0.94 -17.34
N ARG A 37 1.65 0.22 -18.14
CA ARG A 37 0.69 -0.78 -17.65
C ARG A 37 1.36 -1.85 -16.77
N SER A 38 2.58 -2.28 -17.10
CA SER A 38 3.35 -3.23 -16.31
C SER A 38 3.68 -2.70 -14.91
N ASP A 39 4.09 -1.44 -14.82
CA ASP A 39 4.42 -0.79 -13.56
C ASP A 39 3.18 -0.53 -12.71
N MET A 40 2.06 -0.19 -13.36
CA MET A 40 0.77 -0.05 -12.72
C MET A 40 0.32 -1.35 -12.04
N LEU A 41 0.41 -2.49 -12.74
CA LEU A 41 0.04 -3.80 -12.19
C LEU A 41 0.95 -4.21 -11.04
N ARG A 42 2.26 -3.94 -11.14
CA ARG A 42 3.22 -4.24 -10.08
C ARG A 42 2.98 -3.37 -8.84
N ALA A 43 2.69 -2.08 -9.03
CA ALA A 43 2.33 -1.16 -7.96
C ALA A 43 1.03 -1.58 -7.28
N TYR A 44 -0.01 -1.89 -8.05
CA TYR A 44 -1.30 -2.34 -7.52
C TYR A 44 -1.16 -3.54 -6.58
N GLY A 45 -0.39 -4.56 -6.98
CA GLY A 45 -0.14 -5.74 -6.15
C GLY A 45 0.54 -5.43 -4.81
N LYS A 46 1.33 -4.35 -4.72
CA LYS A 46 1.95 -3.90 -3.48
C LYS A 46 1.01 -3.05 -2.63
N LEU A 47 0.28 -2.13 -3.28
CA LEU A 47 -0.62 -1.19 -2.61
C LEU A 47 -1.85 -1.89 -2.00
N ILE A 48 -2.40 -2.92 -2.67
CA ILE A 48 -3.55 -3.66 -2.14
C ILE A 48 -3.23 -4.45 -0.86
N LEU A 49 -1.95 -4.71 -0.61
CA LEU A 49 -1.49 -5.45 0.57
C LEU A 49 -1.06 -4.51 1.72
N SER A 50 -1.04 -3.19 1.50
CA SER A 50 -0.58 -2.24 2.50
C SER A 50 -1.26 -0.87 2.36
N GLU A 51 -2.19 -0.60 3.27
CA GLU A 51 -2.83 0.72 3.39
C GLU A 51 -1.79 1.83 3.60
N CYS A 52 -0.78 1.61 4.44
CA CYS A 52 0.27 2.59 4.69
C CYS A 52 1.00 3.03 3.41
N LEU A 53 1.23 2.10 2.46
CA LEU A 53 1.84 2.44 1.17
C LEU A 53 0.90 3.27 0.30
N PHE A 54 -0.40 2.96 0.30
CA PHE A 54 -1.37 3.76 -0.42
C PHE A 54 -1.53 5.16 0.17
N GLN A 55 -1.58 5.29 1.49
CA GLN A 55 -1.62 6.58 2.16
C GLN A 55 -0.37 7.41 1.81
N ALA A 56 0.82 6.81 1.87
CA ALA A 56 2.06 7.48 1.48
C ALA A 56 2.03 7.96 0.01
N LEU A 57 1.45 7.17 -0.91
CA LEU A 57 1.24 7.58 -2.29
C LEU A 57 0.31 8.80 -2.40
N MET A 58 -0.74 8.86 -1.58
CA MET A 58 -1.71 9.95 -1.60
C MET A 58 -1.19 11.25 -0.99
N GLU A 59 -0.29 11.17 -0.01
CA GLU A 59 0.42 12.32 0.58
C GLU A 59 1.52 12.88 -0.34
N LEU A 60 2.02 12.08 -1.29
CA LEU A 60 3.02 12.54 -2.24
C LEU A 60 2.42 13.52 -3.27
N PRO A 61 3.13 14.63 -3.58
CA PRO A 61 2.86 15.46 -4.76
C PRO A 61 2.79 14.60 -6.03
N MET A 62 1.88 14.94 -6.94
CA MET A 62 1.59 14.15 -8.15
C MET A 62 2.85 13.90 -8.98
N GLU A 63 3.74 14.89 -9.03
CA GLU A 63 4.99 14.89 -9.79
C GLU A 63 5.96 13.80 -9.32
N PHE A 64 5.90 13.41 -8.05
CA PHE A 64 6.79 12.41 -7.46
C PHE A 64 6.20 11.00 -7.44
N ARG A 65 4.88 10.85 -7.62
CA ARG A 65 4.20 9.56 -7.51
C ARG A 65 4.74 8.52 -8.48
N LYS A 66 5.02 8.92 -9.72
CA LYS A 66 5.58 8.01 -10.74
C LYS A 66 6.96 7.49 -10.33
N GLU A 67 7.90 8.38 -10.03
CA GLU A 67 9.27 8.02 -9.67
C GLU A 67 9.30 7.13 -8.42
N TRP A 68 8.52 7.50 -7.41
CA TRP A 68 8.40 6.71 -6.19
C TRP A 68 7.86 5.29 -6.46
N LEU A 69 6.83 5.15 -7.31
CA LEU A 69 6.30 3.84 -7.70
C LEU A 69 7.32 3.00 -8.49
N LEU A 70 8.14 3.61 -9.34
CA LEU A 70 9.20 2.92 -10.07
C LEU A 70 10.27 2.39 -9.11
N MET A 71 10.73 3.21 -8.15
CA MET A 71 11.64 2.78 -7.09
C MET A 71 11.03 1.65 -6.24
N LEU A 72 9.74 1.73 -5.93
CA LEU A 72 9.03 0.68 -5.21
C LEU A 72 8.99 -0.61 -6.04
N ASN A 73 8.80 -0.52 -7.34
CA ASN A 73 8.70 -1.63 -8.28
C ASN A 73 10.04 -2.35 -8.53
N GLU A 74 11.16 -1.62 -8.52
CA GLU A 74 12.51 -2.17 -8.77
C GLU A 74 12.99 -3.12 -7.66
N LYS A 75 12.55 -2.94 -6.42
CA LYS A 75 13.00 -3.70 -5.24
C LYS A 75 12.74 -5.23 -5.28
N ASN A 76 12.10 -5.75 -6.32
CA ASN A 76 11.73 -7.17 -6.45
C ASN A 76 12.41 -7.91 -7.63
N ASN A 77 13.40 -7.31 -8.31
CA ASN A 77 14.18 -7.99 -9.36
C ASN A 77 15.34 -8.86 -8.80
N VAL A 78 15.12 -9.55 -7.68
CA VAL A 78 16.07 -10.51 -7.09
C VAL A 78 15.41 -11.88 -7.02
#